data_AF-A0A0V7ZZG0-F1
#
_entry.id   AF-A0A0V7ZZG0-F1
#
_cell.length_a   1.000
_cell.length_b   1.000
_cell.length_c   1.000
_cell.angle_alpha   90.00
_cell.angle_beta   90.00
_cell.angle_gamma   90.00
#
_symmetry.space_group_name_H-M   'P 1'
#
loop_
_entity.id
_entity.type
_entity.pdbx_description
1 polymer ?
#
loop_
_entity_poly.entity_id
_entity_poly.type
_entity_poly.pdbx_seq_one_letter_code
_entity_poly.pdbx_strand_id
1 'polypeptide(L)'
;MENEMRLLYLGWSEERKDTKTQVGKNFESTYTYGPWLLGMIWSQPEEGMIPLYECWSNERKDSRLSTKPSSCEAIYNQEPRLQGYIYKDKTDSNMIPLYQCWSDSRKDTRTYTDPSAHEAVYNHGPEILGYIRPVETLKMVDFDNDSKLIALENQSLKAIAQMVEEIRERDRVQATKSKLVYRQRLNNISSSSPVHLYIGR
;
A
#
# COMPACT_ATOMS: atom_id res chain seq x y z
N MET A 1 -13.87 -4.49 28.37
CA MET A 1 -14.10 -4.50 26.92
C MET A 1 -12.86 -3.88 26.30
N GLU A 2 -12.05 -4.65 25.59
CA GLU A 2 -10.94 -4.08 24.83
C GLU A 2 -11.52 -3.20 23.72
N ASN A 3 -11.00 -1.99 23.57
CA ASN A 3 -11.45 -1.06 22.56
C ASN A 3 -10.89 -1.52 21.20
N GLU A 4 -11.69 -2.28 20.46
CA GLU A 4 -11.31 -2.87 19.19
C GLU A 4 -10.93 -1.76 18.20
N MET A 5 -9.71 -1.82 17.68
CA MET A 5 -9.23 -0.91 16.64
C MET A 5 -9.61 -1.42 15.25
N ARG A 6 -9.83 -0.50 14.32
CA ARG A 6 -10.24 -0.75 12.94
C ARG A 6 -9.35 -0.02 11.96
N LEU A 7 -9.04 -0.69 10.85
CA LEU A 7 -8.19 -0.14 9.80
C LEU A 7 -8.95 0.89 8.97
N LEU A 8 -8.35 2.08 8.83
CA LEU A 8 -8.83 3.19 8.02
C LEU A 8 -8.07 3.22 6.70
N TYR A 9 -8.80 3.23 5.59
CA TYR A 9 -8.24 3.17 4.25
C TYR A 9 -8.64 4.37 3.41
N LEU A 10 -7.79 4.72 2.45
CA LEU A 10 -8.01 5.69 1.38
C LEU A 10 -8.10 4.96 0.03
N GLY A 11 -9.16 5.23 -0.72
CA GLY A 11 -9.32 4.81 -2.11
C GLY A 11 -9.34 6.02 -3.04
N TRP A 12 -8.98 5.79 -4.30
CA TRP A 12 -8.98 6.76 -5.40
C TRP A 12 -9.78 6.23 -6.58
N SER A 13 -10.56 7.14 -7.17
CA SER A 13 -11.30 6.88 -8.41
C SER A 13 -10.72 7.71 -9.55
N GLU A 14 -10.19 7.04 -10.57
CA GLU A 14 -9.79 7.72 -11.81
C GLU A 14 -10.99 8.28 -12.58
N GLU A 15 -12.14 7.63 -12.48
CA GLU A 15 -13.37 8.04 -13.16
C GLU A 15 -13.92 9.35 -12.56
N ARG A 16 -13.88 9.48 -11.23
CA ARG A 16 -14.42 10.64 -10.51
C ARG A 16 -13.39 11.70 -10.20
N LYS A 17 -12.09 11.35 -10.28
CA LYS A 17 -10.96 12.20 -9.86
C LYS A 17 -11.06 12.62 -8.38
N ASP A 18 -11.59 11.74 -7.55
CA ASP A 18 -11.85 11.94 -6.12
C ASP A 18 -11.22 10.85 -5.25
N THR A 19 -11.19 11.12 -3.94
CA THR A 19 -10.81 10.11 -2.95
C THR A 19 -11.96 9.76 -2.00
N LYS A 20 -11.92 8.54 -1.47
CA LYS A 20 -12.83 8.10 -0.40
C LYS A 20 -12.06 7.55 0.76
N THR A 21 -12.42 7.96 1.97
CA THR A 21 -11.84 7.42 3.21
C THR A 21 -12.90 6.64 3.98
N GLN A 22 -12.62 5.39 4.31
CA GLN A 22 -13.57 4.55 5.05
C GLN A 22 -12.87 3.48 5.88
N VAL A 23 -13.60 2.93 6.85
CA VAL A 23 -13.19 1.72 7.56
C VAL A 23 -13.41 0.49 6.69
N GLY A 24 -12.38 -0.35 6.62
CA GLY A 24 -12.39 -1.59 5.86
C GLY A 24 -12.09 -1.41 4.37
N LYS A 25 -11.56 -2.47 3.77
CA LYS A 25 -11.04 -2.48 2.39
C LYS A 25 -12.08 -2.59 1.28
N ASN A 26 -13.36 -2.76 1.62
CA ASN A 26 -14.42 -3.02 0.66
C ASN A 26 -14.96 -1.69 0.11
N PHE A 27 -14.24 -1.12 -0.85
CA PHE A 27 -14.70 0.05 -1.58
C PHE A 27 -15.71 -0.32 -2.66
N GLU A 28 -16.54 0.65 -3.06
CA GLU A 28 -17.32 0.56 -4.30
C GLU A 28 -16.39 0.35 -5.50
N SER A 29 -16.86 -0.35 -6.54
CA SER A 29 -16.05 -0.73 -7.70
C SER A 29 -15.41 0.45 -8.46
N THR A 30 -15.92 1.67 -8.27
CA THR A 30 -15.35 2.88 -8.86
C THR A 30 -14.01 3.30 -8.23
N TYR A 31 -13.74 2.98 -6.97
CA TYR A 31 -12.47 3.29 -6.32
C TYR A 31 -11.48 2.15 -6.53
N THR A 32 -10.88 2.14 -7.72
CA THR A 32 -10.05 1.05 -8.24
C THR A 32 -8.58 1.14 -7.86
N TYR A 33 -8.14 2.29 -7.34
CA TYR A 33 -6.76 2.51 -6.90
C TYR A 33 -6.75 2.75 -5.39
N GLY A 34 -6.01 1.92 -4.67
CA GLY A 34 -6.24 1.71 -3.24
C GLY A 34 -6.87 0.33 -3.00
N PRO A 35 -6.85 -0.16 -1.76
CA PRO A 35 -6.87 0.65 -0.56
C PRO A 35 -5.46 0.97 -0.02
N TRP A 36 -5.15 2.26 0.12
CA TRP A 36 -3.97 2.71 0.87
C TRP A 36 -4.31 2.82 2.35
N LEU A 37 -3.47 2.24 3.20
CA LEU A 37 -3.69 2.22 4.63
C LEU A 37 -3.27 3.56 5.26
N LEU A 38 -4.20 4.23 5.94
CA LEU A 38 -3.92 5.48 6.66
C LEU A 38 -3.51 5.23 8.11
N GLY A 39 -4.15 4.25 8.76
CA GLY A 39 -3.89 3.94 10.17
C GLY A 39 -5.04 3.16 10.80
N MET A 40 -5.12 3.25 12.13
CA MET A 40 -6.15 2.61 12.96
C MET A 40 -6.96 3.64 13.73
N ILE A 41 -8.27 3.44 13.77
CA ILE A 41 -9.24 4.21 14.58
C ILE A 41 -9.97 3.27 15.53
N TRP A 42 -10.66 3.80 16.55
CA TRP A 42 -11.31 3.00 17.57
C TRP A 42 -12.79 2.75 17.26
N SER A 43 -13.28 1.57 17.62
CA SER A 43 -14.69 1.21 17.44
C SER A 43 -15.60 1.74 18.54
N GLN A 44 -15.06 1.99 19.74
CA GLN A 44 -15.79 2.52 20.90
C GLN A 44 -15.15 3.82 21.40
N PRO A 45 -15.96 4.75 21.96
CA PRO A 45 -15.44 5.98 22.50
C PRO A 45 -14.70 5.76 23.83
N GLU A 46 -13.61 6.51 24.02
CA GLU A 46 -12.92 6.68 25.30
C GLU A 46 -12.73 8.17 25.61
N GLU A 47 -12.25 8.48 26.81
CA GLU A 47 -11.93 9.85 27.21
C GLU A 47 -10.93 10.50 26.23
N GLY A 48 -11.24 11.73 25.81
CA GLY A 48 -10.43 12.47 24.83
C GLY A 48 -10.68 12.07 23.37
N MET A 49 -11.49 11.05 23.09
CA MET A 49 -11.89 10.68 21.74
C MET A 49 -13.11 11.46 21.26
N ILE A 50 -13.17 11.67 19.95
CA ILE A 50 -14.27 12.29 19.22
C ILE A 50 -14.68 11.37 18.07
N PRO A 51 -15.98 11.35 17.70
CA PRO A 51 -16.44 10.54 16.60
C PRO A 51 -15.88 11.04 15.27
N LEU A 52 -15.67 10.12 14.33
CA LEU A 52 -15.30 10.38 12.95
C LEU A 52 -16.42 9.85 12.05
N TYR A 53 -17.04 10.76 11.30
CA TYR A 53 -18.12 10.47 10.37
C TYR A 53 -17.64 10.61 8.93
N GLU A 54 -18.21 9.78 8.07
CA GLU A 54 -18.21 9.95 6.61
C GLU A 54 -19.52 10.65 6.22
N CYS A 55 -19.40 11.80 5.56
CA CYS A 55 -20.50 12.54 4.95
C CYS A 55 -20.48 12.27 3.44
N TRP A 56 -21.61 11.92 2.83
CA TRP A 56 -21.71 11.70 1.38
C TRP A 56 -22.60 12.73 0.70
N SER A 57 -22.14 13.29 -0.42
CA SER A 57 -22.92 14.21 -1.25
C SER A 57 -23.35 13.52 -2.54
N ASN A 58 -24.66 13.33 -2.72
CA ASN A 58 -25.22 12.83 -3.99
C ASN A 58 -24.99 13.81 -5.15
N GLU A 59 -24.98 15.12 -4.86
CA GLU A 59 -24.79 16.18 -5.85
C GLU A 59 -23.35 16.21 -6.36
N ARG A 60 -22.37 16.16 -5.45
CA ARG A 60 -20.94 16.17 -5.81
C ARG A 60 -20.41 14.79 -6.16
N LYS A 61 -21.12 13.73 -5.80
CA LYS A 61 -20.65 12.33 -5.82
C LYS A 61 -19.35 12.15 -5.03
N ASP A 62 -19.21 12.91 -3.95
CA ASP A 62 -18.00 13.05 -3.13
C ASP A 62 -18.27 12.64 -1.68
N SER A 63 -17.23 12.17 -1.00
CA SER A 63 -17.24 11.86 0.43
C SER A 63 -16.27 12.75 1.19
N ARG A 64 -16.69 13.24 2.36
CA ARG A 64 -15.86 14.03 3.28
C ARG A 64 -15.84 13.41 4.67
N LEU A 65 -14.72 13.50 5.37
CA LEU A 65 -14.67 13.18 6.79
C LEU A 65 -15.00 14.40 7.66
N SER A 66 -15.72 14.16 8.76
CA SER A 66 -16.07 15.18 9.74
C SER A 66 -16.04 14.62 11.16
N THR A 67 -15.65 15.44 12.13
CA THR A 67 -15.75 15.11 13.56
C THR A 67 -17.04 15.62 14.21
N LYS A 68 -17.88 16.30 13.44
CA LYS A 68 -19.19 16.81 13.87
C LYS A 68 -20.24 16.41 12.84
N PRO A 69 -21.30 15.70 13.22
CA PRO A 69 -22.34 15.29 12.27
C PRO A 69 -23.05 16.51 11.68
N SER A 70 -23.22 17.59 12.45
CA SER A 70 -23.79 18.86 11.98
C SER A 70 -22.89 19.64 11.01
N SER A 71 -21.62 19.27 10.88
CA SER A 71 -20.68 19.87 9.92
C SER A 71 -20.66 19.14 8.58
N CYS A 72 -21.43 18.04 8.43
CA CYS A 72 -21.84 17.59 7.11
C CYS A 72 -22.77 18.67 6.55
N GLU A 73 -22.22 19.59 5.75
CA GLU A 73 -22.98 20.66 5.10
C GLU A 73 -24.24 20.10 4.43
N ALA A 74 -25.28 20.93 4.26
CA ALA A 74 -26.54 20.52 3.63
C ALA A 74 -26.39 19.87 2.25
N ILE A 75 -25.25 20.04 1.56
CA ILE A 75 -24.96 19.37 0.28
C ILE A 75 -24.61 17.88 0.45
N TYR A 76 -24.22 17.45 1.65
CA TYR A 76 -23.99 16.05 2.03
C TYR A 76 -25.30 15.46 2.59
N ASN A 77 -26.29 15.35 1.72
CA ASN A 77 -27.70 15.00 1.99
C ASN A 77 -27.96 13.56 2.49
N GLN A 78 -26.94 12.82 2.93
CA GLN A 78 -27.10 11.51 3.55
C GLN A 78 -26.78 11.58 5.04
N GLU A 79 -27.47 10.76 5.83
CA GLU A 79 -27.18 10.59 7.26
C GLU A 79 -25.68 10.31 7.47
N PRO A 80 -24.97 11.10 8.29
CA PRO A 80 -23.55 10.92 8.53
C PRO A 80 -23.26 9.50 9.02
N ARG A 81 -22.40 8.77 8.31
CA ARG A 81 -22.06 7.39 8.69
C ARG A 81 -20.89 7.40 9.66
N LEU A 82 -21.11 6.91 10.88
CA LEU A 82 -20.04 6.75 11.87
C LEU A 82 -19.02 5.71 11.36
N GLN A 83 -17.78 6.12 11.23
CA GLN A 83 -16.65 5.25 10.89
C GLN A 83 -16.01 4.69 12.17
N GLY A 84 -15.90 5.51 13.21
CA GLY A 84 -15.32 5.15 14.49
C GLY A 84 -14.99 6.40 15.31
N TYR A 85 -13.96 6.30 16.14
CA TYR A 85 -13.50 7.36 17.04
C TYR A 85 -12.00 7.59 16.86
N ILE A 86 -11.60 8.85 16.98
CA ILE A 86 -10.19 9.32 16.91
C ILE A 86 -9.91 10.20 18.12
N TYR A 87 -8.65 10.35 18.53
CA TYR A 87 -8.35 11.31 19.60
C TYR A 87 -8.41 12.74 19.07
N LYS A 88 -8.99 13.64 19.86
CA LYS A 88 -9.01 15.06 19.53
C LYS A 88 -7.62 15.67 19.56
N ASP A 89 -6.86 15.32 20.59
CA ASP A 89 -5.52 15.83 20.86
C ASP A 89 -4.52 14.66 20.87
N LYS A 90 -3.24 14.95 20.61
CA LYS A 90 -2.19 13.91 20.62
C LYS A 90 -1.98 13.41 22.05
N THR A 91 -2.37 12.16 22.33
CA THR A 91 -2.28 11.58 23.69
C THR A 91 -0.97 10.82 23.94
N ASP A 92 -0.34 10.26 22.89
CA ASP A 92 0.95 9.59 22.98
C ASP A 92 1.89 9.95 21.81
N SER A 93 3.20 9.65 21.93
CA SER A 93 4.19 10.02 20.91
C SER A 93 3.97 9.31 19.56
N ASN A 94 3.37 8.12 19.58
CA ASN A 94 3.21 7.25 18.43
C ASN A 94 2.00 7.64 17.59
N MET A 95 1.05 8.38 18.16
CA MET A 95 -0.06 8.93 17.41
C MET A 95 0.39 9.85 16.27
N ILE A 96 -0.30 9.70 15.13
CA ILE A 96 -0.10 10.51 13.94
C ILE A 96 -1.35 11.34 13.64
N PRO A 97 -1.21 12.57 13.13
CA PRO A 97 -2.33 13.39 12.73
C PRO A 97 -3.04 12.81 11.50
N LEU A 98 -4.37 12.91 11.50
CA LEU A 98 -5.20 12.70 10.32
C LEU A 98 -5.59 14.05 9.76
N TYR A 99 -5.10 14.37 8.57
CA TYR A 99 -5.38 15.61 7.88
C TYR A 99 -6.48 15.45 6.85
N GLN A 100 -7.19 16.55 6.60
CA GLN A 100 -8.08 16.70 5.46
C GLN A 100 -7.80 18.02 4.74
N CYS A 101 -7.94 18.04 3.43
CA CYS A 101 -7.92 19.25 2.61
C CYS A 101 -9.07 19.24 1.59
N TRP A 102 -9.29 20.40 0.98
CA TRP A 102 -10.31 20.63 -0.05
C TRP A 102 -9.69 21.25 -1.30
N SER A 103 -10.21 20.85 -2.46
CA SER A 103 -9.87 21.44 -3.76
C SER A 103 -11.06 22.16 -4.37
N ASP A 104 -10.95 23.47 -4.58
CA ASP A 104 -12.00 24.23 -5.28
C ASP A 104 -12.19 23.81 -6.73
N SER A 105 -11.10 23.42 -7.39
CA SER A 105 -11.10 23.02 -8.80
C SER A 105 -11.70 21.64 -9.01
N ARG A 106 -11.50 20.71 -8.06
CA ARG A 106 -12.03 19.34 -8.14
C ARG A 106 -13.38 19.18 -7.45
N LYS A 107 -13.73 20.11 -6.56
CA LYS A 107 -14.88 19.99 -5.66
C LYS A 107 -14.82 18.70 -4.82
N ASP A 108 -13.61 18.36 -4.37
CA ASP A 108 -13.26 17.09 -3.73
C ASP A 108 -12.47 17.33 -2.44
N THR A 109 -12.60 16.40 -1.48
CA THR A 109 -11.77 16.35 -0.28
C THR A 109 -10.75 15.22 -0.33
N ARG A 110 -9.62 15.41 0.34
CA ARG A 110 -8.62 14.36 0.47
C ARG A 110 -8.11 14.24 1.89
N THR A 111 -7.93 12.99 2.31
CA THR A 111 -7.40 12.62 3.63
C THR A 111 -6.00 12.05 3.51
N TYR A 112 -5.12 12.38 4.45
CA TYR A 112 -3.74 11.89 4.50
C TYR A 112 -3.18 12.00 5.92
N THR A 113 -2.05 11.33 6.16
CA THR A 113 -1.34 11.37 7.45
C THR A 113 0.03 12.04 7.35
N ASP A 114 0.57 12.21 6.14
CA ASP A 114 1.79 12.95 5.88
C ASP A 114 1.46 14.29 5.19
N PRO A 115 1.67 15.43 5.87
CA PRO A 115 1.34 16.73 5.31
C PRO A 115 2.24 17.13 4.14
N SER A 116 3.39 16.48 3.95
CA SER A 116 4.23 16.68 2.77
C SER A 116 3.64 16.07 1.50
N ALA A 117 2.68 15.14 1.63
CA ALA A 117 1.91 14.59 0.51
C ALA A 117 0.81 15.54 0.00
N HIS A 118 0.75 16.76 0.53
CA HIS A 118 -0.19 17.79 0.10
C HIS A 118 0.09 18.22 -1.36
N GLU A 119 -0.89 18.01 -2.23
CA GLU A 119 -0.82 18.46 -3.62
C GLU A 119 -1.41 19.87 -3.75
N ALA A 120 -0.74 20.74 -4.53
CA ALA A 120 -1.15 22.13 -4.73
C ALA A 120 -2.58 22.32 -5.27
N VAL A 121 -3.17 21.27 -5.86
CA VAL A 121 -4.56 21.27 -6.33
C VAL A 121 -5.57 21.34 -5.18
N TYR A 122 -5.20 20.96 -3.97
CA TYR A 122 -6.03 21.06 -2.76
C TYR A 122 -5.71 22.36 -2.02
N ASN A 123 -6.27 23.46 -2.49
CA ASN A 123 -5.94 24.82 -2.09
C ASN A 123 -6.48 25.27 -0.72
N HIS A 124 -7.17 24.40 0.03
CA HIS A 124 -7.65 24.68 1.40
C HIS A 124 -7.25 23.55 2.36
N GLY A 125 -6.50 23.89 3.41
CA GLY A 125 -5.91 22.93 4.38
C GLY A 125 -4.37 22.93 4.34
N PRO A 126 -3.69 21.96 4.98
CA PRO A 126 -4.23 20.87 5.80
C PRO A 126 -4.97 21.34 7.06
N GLU A 127 -6.14 20.77 7.31
CA GLU A 127 -6.81 20.82 8.61
C GLU A 127 -6.61 19.49 9.34
N ILE A 128 -6.29 19.53 10.64
CA ILE A 128 -6.22 18.33 11.47
C ILE A 128 -7.63 17.96 11.91
N LEU A 129 -8.09 16.77 11.55
CA LEU A 129 -9.34 16.20 12.06
C LEU A 129 -9.16 15.62 13.47
N GLY A 130 -8.00 15.05 13.74
CA GLY A 130 -7.63 14.47 15.02
C GLY A 130 -6.41 13.57 14.86
N TYR A 131 -6.23 12.63 15.78
CA TYR A 131 -5.07 11.75 15.83
C TYR A 131 -5.50 10.29 15.80
N ILE A 132 -4.76 9.50 15.02
CA ILE A 132 -4.98 8.08 14.81
C ILE A 132 -3.72 7.29 15.19
N ARG A 133 -3.87 5.99 15.40
CA ARG A 133 -2.71 5.11 15.58
C ARG A 133 -2.10 4.80 14.21
N PRO A 134 -0.77 4.96 14.04
CA PRO A 134 -0.11 4.44 12.85
C PRO A 134 -0.27 2.94 12.82
N VAL A 135 -0.27 2.37 11.62
CA VAL A 135 0.03 0.95 11.49
C VAL A 135 1.54 0.84 11.58
N GLU A 136 2.07 0.71 12.79
CA GLU A 136 3.42 0.19 12.97
C GLU A 136 3.45 -1.13 12.20
N THR A 137 4.39 -1.26 11.23
CA THR A 137 4.55 -2.46 10.39
C THR A 137 4.13 -3.68 11.18
N LEU A 138 2.97 -4.24 10.83
CA LEU A 138 2.41 -5.42 11.47
C LEU A 138 3.56 -6.43 11.60
N LYS A 139 4.06 -6.63 12.83
CA LYS A 139 4.38 -7.99 13.22
C LYS A 139 3.04 -8.68 13.06
N MET A 140 2.87 -9.37 11.92
CA MET A 140 1.71 -10.16 11.59
C MET A 140 1.39 -11.06 12.78
N VAL A 141 0.48 -10.64 13.65
CA VAL A 141 -0.13 -11.51 14.64
C VAL A 141 -1.55 -11.02 14.86
N ASP A 142 -2.46 -11.90 14.45
CA ASP A 142 -3.85 -12.06 14.84
C ASP A 142 -4.89 -11.03 14.36
N PHE A 143 -5.30 -11.21 13.10
CA PHE A 143 -6.73 -11.18 12.77
C PHE A 143 -7.13 -12.49 12.09
N ASP A 144 -7.92 -13.27 12.83
CA ASP A 144 -8.39 -14.61 12.53
C ASP A 144 -9.39 -14.57 11.35
N ASN A 145 -8.87 -14.59 10.11
CA ASN A 145 -9.55 -15.06 8.88
C ASN A 145 -8.67 -15.06 7.60
N ASP A 146 -7.37 -14.72 7.67
CA ASP A 146 -6.46 -14.67 6.50
C ASP A 146 -5.72 -15.98 6.18
N SER A 147 -6.08 -17.10 6.82
CA SER A 147 -5.38 -18.39 6.69
C SER A 147 -5.30 -18.94 5.25
N LYS A 148 -6.21 -18.51 4.37
CA LYS A 148 -6.16 -18.85 2.93
C LYS A 148 -5.26 -17.90 2.13
N LEU A 149 -5.22 -16.62 2.49
CA LEU A 149 -4.40 -15.62 1.77
C LEU A 149 -2.91 -15.84 2.08
N ILE A 150 -2.58 -16.06 3.35
CA ILE A 150 -1.20 -16.32 3.80
C ILE A 150 -0.69 -17.66 3.26
N ALA A 151 -1.55 -18.68 3.15
CA ALA A 151 -1.18 -19.95 2.53
C ALA A 151 -0.88 -19.80 1.03
N LEU A 152 -1.67 -19.01 0.31
CA LEU A 152 -1.48 -18.75 -1.12
C LEU A 152 -0.23 -17.92 -1.40
N GLU A 153 0.03 -16.88 -0.60
CA GLU A 153 1.22 -16.03 -0.72
C GLU A 153 2.49 -16.82 -0.38
N ASN A 154 2.48 -17.65 0.67
CA ASN A 154 3.64 -18.49 1.00
C ASN A 154 3.89 -19.60 -0.03
N GLN A 155 2.84 -20.15 -0.65
CA GLN A 155 2.99 -21.13 -1.73
C GLN A 155 3.57 -20.48 -3.00
N SER A 156 3.13 -19.26 -3.31
CA SER A 156 3.65 -18.48 -4.44
C SER A 156 5.11 -18.07 -4.22
N LEU A 157 5.49 -17.67 -3.00
CA LEU A 157 6.87 -17.35 -2.64
C LEU A 157 7.79 -18.58 -2.69
N LYS A 158 7.32 -19.76 -2.26
CA LYS A 158 8.07 -21.02 -2.40
C LYS A 158 8.27 -21.41 -3.86
N ALA A 159 7.25 -21.24 -4.71
CA ALA A 159 7.36 -21.50 -6.15
C ALA A 159 8.36 -20.56 -6.82
N ILE A 160 8.35 -19.27 -6.47
CA ILE A 160 9.34 -18.29 -6.95
C ILE A 160 10.76 -18.65 -6.50
N ALA A 161 10.94 -19.02 -5.23
CA ALA A 161 12.25 -19.42 -4.72
C ALA A 161 12.80 -20.67 -5.44
N GLN A 162 11.94 -21.64 -5.72
CA GLN A 162 12.32 -22.84 -6.46
C GLN A 162 12.69 -22.52 -7.93
N MET A 163 11.93 -21.66 -8.60
CA MET A 163 12.27 -21.19 -9.95
C MET A 163 13.61 -20.45 -10.00
N VAL A 164 13.92 -19.63 -8.98
CA VAL A 164 15.20 -18.91 -8.89
C VAL A 164 16.38 -19.89 -8.74
N GLU A 165 16.24 -20.93 -7.93
CA GLU A 165 17.30 -21.96 -7.80
C GLU A 165 17.47 -22.79 -9.08
N GLU A 166 16.38 -23.11 -9.78
CA GLU A 166 16.46 -23.80 -11.08
C GLU A 166 17.19 -22.95 -12.13
N ILE A 167 16.95 -21.63 -12.16
CA ILE A 167 17.65 -20.70 -13.05
C ILE A 167 19.14 -20.66 -12.68
N ARG A 168 19.47 -20.53 -11.39
CA ARG A 168 20.87 -20.54 -10.92
C ARG A 168 21.60 -21.81 -11.32
N GLU A 169 20.96 -22.97 -11.23
CA GLU A 169 21.62 -24.21 -11.65
C GLU A 169 21.73 -24.37 -13.16
N ARG A 170 20.76 -23.89 -13.94
CA ARG A 170 20.91 -23.82 -15.40
C ARG A 170 22.12 -22.97 -15.79
N ASP A 171 22.28 -21.80 -15.16
CA ASP A 171 23.41 -20.90 -15.42
C ASP A 171 24.76 -21.53 -15.03
N ARG A 172 24.83 -22.22 -13.88
CA ARG A 172 26.03 -22.98 -13.46
C ARG A 172 26.38 -24.09 -14.45
N VAL A 173 25.40 -24.88 -14.88
CA VAL A 173 25.61 -25.95 -15.85
C VAL A 173 26.07 -25.37 -17.20
N GLN A 174 25.47 -24.27 -17.64
CA GLN A 174 25.82 -23.61 -18.90
C GLN A 174 27.23 -22.99 -18.84
N ALA A 175 27.61 -22.38 -17.71
CA ALA A 175 28.97 -21.90 -17.49
C ALA A 175 30.00 -23.04 -17.47
N THR A 176 29.63 -24.19 -16.90
CA THR A 176 30.50 -25.38 -16.86
C THR A 176 30.67 -26.00 -18.24
N LYS A 177 29.59 -26.10 -19.03
CA LYS A 177 29.64 -26.54 -20.43
C LYS A 177 30.50 -25.60 -21.28
N SER A 178 30.33 -24.28 -21.12
CA SER A 178 31.16 -23.28 -21.81
C SER A 178 32.65 -23.41 -21.47
N LYS A 179 32.98 -23.65 -20.18
CA LYS A 179 34.37 -23.91 -19.75
C LYS A 179 34.93 -25.21 -20.33
N LEU A 180 34.12 -26.27 -20.42
CA LEU A 180 34.53 -27.55 -21.00
C LEU A 180 34.80 -27.44 -22.50
N VAL A 181 33.92 -26.75 -23.23
CA VAL A 181 34.09 -26.48 -24.67
C VAL A 181 35.35 -25.65 -24.92
N TYR A 182 35.61 -24.64 -24.08
CA TYR A 182 36.85 -23.85 -24.16
C TYR A 182 38.10 -24.70 -23.92
N ARG A 183 38.11 -25.58 -22.91
CA ARG A 183 39.22 -26.53 -22.66
C ARG A 183 39.44 -27.51 -23.81
N GLN A 184 38.37 -28.05 -24.40
CA GLN A 184 38.47 -28.95 -25.56
C GLN A 184 39.07 -28.24 -26.79
N ARG A 185 38.74 -26.95 -27.01
CA ARG A 185 39.36 -26.15 -28.07
C ARG A 185 40.85 -25.93 -27.83
N LEU A 186 41.27 -25.63 -26.60
CA LEU A 186 42.70 -25.46 -26.26
C LEU A 186 43.50 -26.76 -26.48
N ASN A 187 42.93 -27.92 -26.11
CA ASN A 187 43.60 -29.21 -26.31
C ASN A 187 43.77 -29.55 -27.79
N ASN A 188 42.77 -29.26 -28.64
CA ASN A 188 42.84 -29.49 -30.09
C ASN A 188 43.87 -28.57 -30.78
N ILE A 189 44.12 -27.37 -30.25
CA ILE A 189 45.19 -26.48 -30.73
C ILE A 189 46.57 -27.03 -30.34
N SER A 190 46.71 -27.66 -29.16
CA SER A 190 47.97 -28.26 -28.73
C SER A 190 48.36 -29.54 -29.48
N SER A 191 47.38 -30.27 -30.05
CA SER A 191 47.60 -31.54 -30.75
C SER A 191 47.80 -31.40 -32.27
N SER A 192 47.73 -30.18 -32.82
CA SER A 192 47.77 -29.92 -34.27
C SER A 192 49.11 -29.33 -34.76
N SER A 193 50.23 -29.59 -34.06
CA SER A 193 51.57 -29.27 -34.59
C SER A 193 52.51 -30.47 -34.55
N PRO A 194 52.84 -31.00 -35.74
CA PRO A 194 54.22 -31.23 -36.13
C PRO A 194 54.54 -30.30 -37.30
N VAL A 195 55.38 -29.30 -37.04
CA VAL A 195 56.05 -28.56 -38.11
C VAL A 195 57.08 -29.53 -38.71
N HIS A 196 56.78 -30.15 -39.84
CA HIS A 196 57.79 -30.81 -40.65
C HIS A 196 58.68 -29.74 -41.29
N LEU A 197 59.83 -29.49 -40.67
CA LEU A 197 60.93 -28.78 -41.31
C LEU A 197 61.46 -29.64 -42.46
N TYR A 198 61.16 -29.25 -43.70
CA TYR A 198 61.94 -29.70 -44.86
C TYR A 198 63.22 -28.87 -44.91
N ILE A 199 64.34 -29.50 -44.59
CA ILE A 199 65.69 -28.94 -44.80
C ILE A 199 66.11 -29.38 -46.21
N GLY A 200 66.16 -28.43 -47.14
CA GLY A 200 66.75 -28.62 -48.46
C GLY A 200 68.27 -28.76 -48.37
N ARG A 201 68.82 -29.68 -49.16
CA ARG A 201 70.20 -29.67 -49.63
C ARG A 201 70.18 -29.79 -51.14
#